data_AF-A0AAD3VRC4-F1
#
_entry.id   AF-A0AAD3VRC4-F1
#
_cell.length_a   1.000
_cell.length_b   1.000
_cell.length_c   1.000
_cell.angle_alpha   90.00
_cell.angle_beta   90.00
_cell.angle_gamma   90.00
#
_symmetry.space_group_name_H-M   'P 1'
#
loop_
_entity.id
_entity.type
_entity.pdbx_description
1 polymer ?
#
loop_
_entity_poly.entity_id
_entity_poly.type
_entity_poly.pdbx_seq_one_letter_code
_entity_poly.pdbx_strand_id
1 'polypeptide(L)'
;MVEFLPQGPVSLSKASSWEWDPQTGDQYRRIDRYLSEQTVKIDMHPGKTAARGAKSPSGKPAPGSLDQTLSFHRPLQSYFKHLTNQGFAITRLEEWISHKKSQPGPRAAAENRARKEIPLFLFIEARVIF
;
A
#
# COMPACT_ATOMS: atom_id res chain seq x y z
N MET A 1 19.46 15.38 5.87
CA MET A 1 18.47 15.03 6.90
C MET A 1 17.40 14.19 6.21
N VAL A 2 17.49 12.86 6.31
CA VAL A 2 16.52 11.96 5.65
C VAL A 2 15.38 11.76 6.64
N GLU A 3 14.28 12.45 6.39
CA GLU A 3 13.04 12.27 7.14
C GLU A 3 12.40 10.95 6.70
N PHE A 4 12.51 9.93 7.55
CA PHE A 4 11.79 8.67 7.39
C PHE A 4 10.32 8.91 7.75
N LEU A 5 9.50 9.27 6.75
CA LEU A 5 8.06 9.13 6.89
C LEU A 5 7.73 7.64 6.72
N PRO A 6 7.12 6.98 7.71
CA PRO A 6 6.67 5.60 7.57
C PRO A 6 5.53 5.57 6.55
N GLN A 7 5.88 5.45 5.27
CA GLN A 7 4.91 5.17 4.23
C GLN A 7 4.39 3.75 4.51
N GLY A 8 3.10 3.65 4.77
CA GLY A 8 2.42 2.36 4.86
C GLY A 8 2.66 1.51 3.60
N PRO A 9 2.32 0.21 3.64
CA PRO A 9 2.48 -0.67 2.49
C PRO A 9 1.91 -0.02 1.24
N VAL A 10 2.59 -0.17 0.10
CA VAL A 10 2.15 0.31 -1.22
C VAL A 10 0.77 -0.27 -1.47
N SER A 11 -0.26 0.44 -1.04
CA SER A 11 -1.63 0.09 -1.33
C SER A 11 -1.83 0.54 -2.76
N LEU A 12 -1.66 -0.39 -3.70
CA LEU A 12 -2.40 -0.36 -4.95
C LEU A 12 -3.86 -0.18 -4.51
N SER A 13 -4.31 1.07 -4.56
CA SER A 13 -5.66 1.55 -4.27
C SER A 13 -6.68 0.55 -4.79
N LYS A 14 -7.86 0.41 -4.15
CA LYS A 14 -9.04 -0.46 -4.44
C LYS A 14 -9.08 -1.37 -5.70
N ALA A 15 -8.42 -1.02 -6.79
CA ALA A 15 -7.98 -1.83 -7.93
C ALA A 15 -6.90 -2.90 -7.67
N SER A 16 -6.70 -3.37 -6.43
CA SER A 16 -6.01 -4.63 -6.18
C SER A 16 -6.48 -5.30 -4.89
N SER A 17 -6.46 -6.63 -4.87
CA SER A 17 -6.99 -7.46 -3.78
C SER A 17 -6.08 -8.65 -3.53
N TRP A 18 -6.07 -9.11 -2.28
CA TRP A 18 -5.54 -10.44 -1.94
C TRP A 18 -6.64 -11.46 -2.21
N GLU A 19 -6.32 -12.49 -2.97
CA GLU A 19 -7.25 -13.56 -3.30
C GLU A 19 -6.62 -14.92 -3.00
N TRP A 20 -7.47 -15.95 -2.96
CA TRP A 20 -7.09 -17.32 -2.64
C TRP A 20 -7.52 -18.23 -3.78
N ASP A 21 -6.59 -19.03 -4.27
CA ASP A 21 -6.91 -20.07 -5.23
C ASP A 21 -7.11 -21.41 -4.49
N PRO A 22 -8.34 -21.96 -4.46
CA PRO A 22 -8.62 -23.23 -3.80
C PRO A 22 -8.04 -24.45 -4.54
N GLN A 23 -7.70 -24.34 -5.82
CA GLN A 23 -7.16 -25.45 -6.60
C GLN A 23 -5.67 -25.66 -6.35
N THR A 24 -4.91 -24.57 -6.37
CA THR A 24 -3.46 -24.59 -6.11
C THR A 24 -3.13 -24.47 -4.62
N GLY A 25 -4.04 -23.92 -3.83
CA GLY A 25 -3.81 -23.64 -2.42
C GLY A 25 -2.85 -22.46 -2.20
N ASP A 26 -2.75 -21.56 -3.17
CA ASP A 26 -1.88 -20.39 -3.11
C ASP A 26 -2.66 -19.09 -2.85
N GLN A 27 -1.98 -18.16 -2.18
CA GLN A 27 -2.44 -16.78 -2.02
C GLN A 27 -1.74 -15.90 -3.05
N TYR A 28 -2.51 -15.10 -3.79
CA TYR A 28 -2.00 -14.20 -4.81
C TYR A 28 -2.57 -12.79 -4.67
N ARG A 29 -1.92 -11.83 -5.34
CA ARG A 29 -2.37 -10.45 -5.44
C ARG A 29 -2.97 -10.23 -6.83
N ARG A 30 -4.28 -10.01 -6.90
CA ARG A 30 -4.95 -9.58 -8.12
C ARG A 30 -4.73 -8.09 -8.33
N ILE A 31 -4.39 -7.70 -9.56
CA ILE A 31 -4.22 -6.30 -9.96
C ILE A 31 -5.22 -6.01 -11.07
N ASP A 32 -6.20 -5.16 -10.81
CA ASP A 32 -7.21 -4.76 -11.80
C ASP A 32 -6.75 -3.55 -12.61
N ARG A 33 -6.01 -2.62 -11.98
CA ARG A 33 -5.47 -1.42 -12.65
C ARG A 33 -4.11 -1.10 -12.07
N TYR A 34 -3.13 -0.92 -12.95
CA TYR A 34 -1.76 -0.56 -12.56
C TYR A 34 -1.28 0.74 -13.20
N LEU A 35 -1.44 0.87 -14.53
CA LEU A 35 -0.91 2.03 -15.26
C LEU A 35 -1.68 3.32 -15.02
N SER A 36 -2.95 3.24 -14.62
CA SER A 36 -3.76 4.42 -14.29
C SER A 36 -3.40 4.95 -12.91
N GLU A 37 -3.01 6.22 -12.84
CA GLU A 37 -2.82 6.92 -11.57
C GLU A 37 -4.17 7.06 -10.83
N GLN A 38 -4.16 6.85 -9.51
CA GLN A 38 -5.37 6.93 -8.69
C GLN A 38 -5.11 7.66 -7.38
N THR A 39 -6.16 8.30 -6.86
CA THR A 39 -6.19 8.90 -5.54
C THR A 39 -7.43 8.38 -4.82
N VAL A 40 -7.26 7.76 -3.67
CA VAL A 40 -8.34 7.13 -2.91
C VAL A 40 -8.33 7.62 -1.47
N LYS A 41 -9.51 7.96 -0.95
CA LYS A 41 -9.72 8.25 0.47
C LYS A 41 -9.76 6.93 1.25
N ILE A 42 -8.91 6.80 2.25
CA ILE A 42 -8.85 5.70 3.19
C ILE A 42 -9.33 6.22 4.55
N ASP A 43 -10.33 5.54 5.11
CA ASP A 43 -10.74 5.74 6.50
C ASP A 43 -9.68 5.10 7.42
N MET A 44 -9.08 5.88 8.30
CA MET A 44 -8.06 5.39 9.23
C MET A 44 -8.64 4.59 10.41
N HIS A 45 -9.96 4.62 10.61
CA HIS A 45 -10.65 3.97 11.71
C HIS A 45 -11.81 3.07 11.26
N PRO A 46 -11.58 2.07 10.39
CA PRO A 46 -12.65 1.22 9.86
C PRO A 46 -13.40 0.45 10.98
N GLY A 47 -12.74 0.20 12.12
CA GLY A 47 -13.34 -0.49 13.27
C GLY A 47 -14.25 0.38 14.16
N LYS A 48 -14.17 1.72 14.08
CA LYS A 48 -15.06 2.61 14.87
C LYS A 48 -16.39 2.86 14.17
N THR A 49 -16.42 2.74 12.84
CA THR A 49 -17.62 2.90 12.00
C THR A 49 -18.51 1.66 12.05
N ALA A 50 -17.94 0.46 12.18
CA ALA A 50 -18.71 -0.79 12.28
C ALA A 50 -19.39 -1.03 13.65
N ALA A 51 -18.82 -0.49 14.74
CA ALA A 51 -19.37 -0.64 16.09
C ALA A 51 -20.48 0.38 16.43
N ARG A 52 -20.86 1.25 15.49
CA ARG A 52 -21.91 2.24 15.68
C ARG A 52 -22.78 2.37 14.45
N GLY A 53 -23.96 1.77 14.52
CA GLY A 53 -25.19 2.37 13.96
C GLY A 53 -25.54 3.73 14.61
N ALA A 54 -24.57 4.45 15.16
CA ALA A 54 -24.72 5.76 15.74
C ALA A 54 -23.95 6.75 14.86
N LYS A 55 -24.72 7.38 13.96
CA LYS A 55 -24.44 8.74 13.51
C LYS A 55 -24.11 9.58 14.75
N SER A 56 -23.05 10.38 14.69
CA SER A 56 -22.87 11.47 15.67
C SER A 56 -24.17 12.31 15.68
N PRO A 57 -24.71 12.73 16.86
CA PRO A 57 -25.96 13.49 16.94
C PRO A 57 -25.93 14.81 16.15
N SER A 58 -24.73 15.28 15.83
CA SER A 58 -24.45 16.25 14.78
C SER A 58 -23.55 15.56 13.77
N GLY A 59 -23.97 15.44 12.51
CA GLY A 59 -23.20 14.80 11.43
C GLY A 59 -21.92 15.54 11.03
N LYS A 60 -21.21 16.15 11.98
CA LYS A 60 -19.94 16.85 11.78
C LYS A 60 -18.82 16.07 12.49
N PRO A 61 -17.71 15.77 11.79
CA PRO A 61 -16.49 15.29 12.44
C PRO A 61 -15.98 16.32 13.44
N ALA A 62 -15.33 15.86 14.51
CA ALA A 62 -14.74 16.74 15.51
C ALA A 62 -13.64 17.60 14.85
N PRO A 63 -13.53 18.90 15.18
CA PRO A 63 -12.46 19.73 14.66
C PRO A 63 -11.12 19.16 15.12
N GLY A 64 -10.32 18.64 14.18
CA GLY A 64 -9.02 18.00 14.44
C GLY A 64 -8.97 16.48 14.27
N SER A 65 -10.09 15.78 14.00
CA SER A 65 -10.04 14.36 13.63
C SER A 65 -9.84 14.21 12.11
N LEU A 66 -8.61 13.88 11.70
CA LEU A 66 -8.31 13.41 10.33
C LEU A 66 -8.91 12.01 10.13
N ASP A 67 -10.24 11.93 10.03
CA ASP A 67 -10.96 10.66 9.87
C ASP A 67 -10.69 10.00 8.50
N GLN A 68 -10.07 10.72 7.57
CA GLN A 68 -9.75 10.24 6.23
C GLN A 68 -8.35 10.70 5.78
N THR A 69 -7.56 9.78 5.25
CA THR A 69 -6.26 10.05 4.60
C THR A 69 -6.37 9.75 3.11
N LEU A 70 -5.64 10.51 2.29
CA LEU A 70 -5.52 10.21 0.87
C LEU A 70 -4.36 9.23 0.64
N SER A 71 -4.64 8.16 -0.08
CA SER A 71 -3.64 7.25 -0.62
C SER A 71 -3.55 7.45 -2.14
N PHE A 72 -2.33 7.35 -2.65
CA PHE A 72 -2.01 7.60 -4.05
C PHE A 72 -1.39 6.35 -4.64
N HIS A 73 -1.95 5.90 -5.77
CA HIS A 73 -1.32 4.88 -6.59
C HIS A 73 -0.65 5.54 -7.80
N ARG A 74 0.61 5.16 -8.03
CA ARG A 74 1.44 5.61 -9.14
C ARG A 74 2.20 4.40 -9.70
N PRO A 75 2.21 4.19 -11.03
CA PRO A 75 2.99 3.11 -11.63
C PRO A 75 4.49 3.39 -11.47
N LEU A 76 5.32 2.33 -11.50
CA LEU A 76 6.78 2.43 -11.33
C LEU A 76 7.41 3.43 -12.30
N GLN A 77 6.95 3.42 -13.55
CA GLN A 77 7.38 4.35 -14.59
C GLN A 77 7.20 5.83 -14.19
N SER A 78 6.16 6.14 -13.41
CA SER A 78 5.91 7.51 -12.94
C SER A 78 7.06 7.96 -12.03
N TYR A 79 7.48 7.15 -11.06
CA TYR A 79 8.61 7.49 -10.18
C TYR A 79 9.91 7.72 -10.97
N PHE A 80 10.24 6.83 -11.92
CA PHE A 80 11.45 6.93 -12.73
C PHE A 80 11.45 8.19 -13.60
N LYS A 81 10.32 8.46 -14.27
CA LYS A 81 10.16 9.65 -15.11
C LYS A 81 10.31 10.93 -14.30
N HIS A 82 9.65 11.01 -13.14
CA HIS A 82 9.73 12.21 -12.30
C HIS A 82 11.14 12.43 -11.77
N LEU A 83 11.82 11.39 -11.26
CA LEU A 83 13.20 11.52 -10.76
C LEU A 83 14.17 11.94 -11.86
N THR A 84 14.11 11.29 -13.02
CA THR A 84 14.98 11.60 -14.16
C THR A 84 14.76 13.03 -14.67
N ASN A 85 13.50 13.46 -14.79
CA ASN A 85 13.15 14.81 -15.22
C ASN A 85 13.63 15.89 -14.23
N GLN A 86 13.83 15.55 -12.96
CA GLN A 86 14.36 16.45 -11.94
C GLN A 86 15.89 16.35 -11.82
N GLY A 87 16.59 15.69 -12.75
CA GLY A 87 18.05 15.60 -12.76
C GLY A 87 18.64 14.56 -11.81
N PHE A 88 17.84 13.58 -11.36
CA PHE A 88 18.33 12.46 -10.57
C PHE A 88 18.57 11.21 -11.43
N ALA A 89 19.70 10.55 -11.23
CA ALA A 89 19.95 9.18 -11.69
C ALA A 89 19.47 8.19 -10.63
N ILE A 90 18.64 7.24 -11.04
CA ILE A 90 18.29 6.09 -10.20
C ILE A 90 19.49 5.14 -10.19
N THR A 91 20.03 4.87 -9.01
CA THR A 91 21.24 4.05 -8.82
C THR A 91 20.97 2.71 -8.16
N ARG A 92 19.82 2.58 -7.50
CA ARG A 92 19.39 1.33 -6.85
C ARG A 92 17.87 1.25 -6.79
N LEU A 93 17.37 0.03 -6.95
CA LEU A 93 15.97 -0.33 -6.77
C LEU A 93 15.94 -1.56 -5.87
N GLU A 94 15.11 -1.54 -4.83
CA GLU A 94 14.80 -2.73 -4.04
C GLU A 94 13.30 -2.90 -3.84
N GLU A 95 12.88 -4.16 -3.78
CA GLU A 95 11.50 -4.56 -3.53
C GLU A 95 11.46 -5.31 -2.19
N TRP A 96 10.85 -4.68 -1.19
CA TRP A 96 10.86 -5.19 0.18
C TRP A 96 9.59 -5.93 0.53
N ILE A 97 9.80 -7.02 1.25
CA ILE A 97 8.78 -7.97 1.69
C ILE A 97 8.28 -7.65 3.10
N SER A 98 7.19 -8.30 3.51
CA SER A 98 6.71 -8.18 4.89
C SER A 98 7.37 -9.23 5.78
N HIS A 99 7.99 -8.81 6.88
CA HIS A 99 8.45 -9.74 7.93
C HIS A 99 7.33 -10.25 8.84
N LYS A 100 6.06 -9.87 8.59
CA LYS A 100 4.92 -10.35 9.36
C LYS A 100 4.77 -11.86 9.16
N LYS A 101 4.59 -12.59 10.26
CA LYS A 101 4.21 -14.00 10.24
C LYS A 101 2.70 -14.14 10.41
N SER A 102 2.09 -14.98 9.59
CA SER A 102 0.70 -15.38 9.73
C SER A 102 0.50 -16.28 10.94
N GLN A 103 -0.67 -16.17 11.57
CA GLN A 103 -1.04 -17.05 12.68
C GLN A 103 -1.22 -18.49 12.19
N PRO A 104 -1.02 -19.50 13.05
CA PRO A 104 -1.21 -20.89 12.67
C PRO A 104 -2.61 -21.16 12.11
N GLY A 105 -2.69 -21.88 11.00
CA GLY A 105 -3.94 -22.19 10.31
C GLY A 105 -3.71 -22.78 8.92
N PRO A 106 -4.77 -23.27 8.25
CA PRO A 106 -4.65 -23.99 6.98
C PRO A 106 -4.03 -23.14 5.85
N ARG A 107 -4.14 -21.80 5.92
CA ARG A 107 -3.57 -20.88 4.93
C ARG A 107 -2.22 -20.28 5.34
N ALA A 108 -1.75 -20.54 6.56
CA ALA A 108 -0.59 -19.84 7.12
C ALA A 108 0.68 -20.02 6.27
N ALA A 109 0.91 -21.22 5.74
CA ALA A 109 2.07 -21.49 4.88
C ALA A 109 2.03 -20.68 3.59
N ALA A 110 0.88 -20.66 2.90
CA ALA A 110 0.68 -19.92 1.66
C ALA A 110 0.71 -18.40 1.88
N GLU A 111 0.11 -17.90 2.97
CA GLU A 111 0.19 -16.48 3.32
C GLU A 111 1.63 -16.04 3.62
N ASN A 112 2.39 -16.86 4.35
CA ASN A 112 3.79 -16.59 4.65
C ASN A 112 4.66 -16.66 3.38
N ARG A 113 4.34 -17.55 2.43
CA ARG A 113 4.97 -17.58 1.10
C ARG A 113 4.67 -16.29 0.35
N ALA A 114 3.39 -15.94 0.19
CA ALA A 114 2.97 -14.71 -0.49
C ALA A 114 3.64 -13.46 0.09
N ARG A 115 3.82 -13.38 1.41
CA ARG A 115 4.53 -12.27 2.07
C ARG A 115 6.00 -12.15 1.70
N LYS A 116 6.66 -13.24 1.33
CA LYS A 116 8.07 -13.30 0.91
C LYS A 116 8.25 -13.14 -0.59
N GLU A 117 7.23 -13.48 -1.38
CA GLU A 117 7.31 -13.44 -2.84
C GLU A 117 6.71 -12.15 -3.44
N ILE A 118 5.69 -11.56 -2.79
CA ILE A 118 4.99 -10.39 -3.31
C ILE A 118 5.38 -9.15 -2.48
N PRO A 119 6.12 -8.19 -3.07
CA PRO A 119 6.64 -7.04 -2.34
C PRO A 119 5.51 -6.10 -1.89
N LEU A 120 5.71 -5.51 -0.72
CA LEU A 120 4.80 -4.50 -0.16
C LEU A 120 5.38 -3.10 -0.20
N PHE A 121 6.70 -2.97 -0.30
CA PHE A 121 7.37 -1.69 -0.28
C PHE A 121 8.38 -1.61 -1.42
N LEU A 122 8.56 -0.40 -1.91
CA LEU A 122 9.51 -0.06 -2.94
C LEU A 122 10.54 0.89 -2.34
N PHE A 123 11.81 0.57 -2.52
CA PHE A 123 12.92 1.45 -2.21
C PHE A 123 13.61 1.87 -3.51
N ILE A 124 13.88 3.17 -3.63
CA ILE A 124 14.59 3.75 -4.77
C ILE A 124 15.71 4.63 -4.22
N GLU A 125 16.96 4.35 -4.60
CA GLU A 125 18.08 5.25 -4.38
C GLU A 125 18.27 6.11 -5.64
N ALA A 126 18.24 7.43 -5.46
CA ALA A 126 18.47 8.37 -6.54
C ALA A 126 19.59 9.35 -6.15
N ARG A 127 20.48 9.66 -7.09
CA ARG A 127 21.60 10.59 -6.92
C ARG A 127 21.46 11.73 -7.89
N VAL A 128 21.74 12.95 -7.44
CA VAL A 128 21.76 14.13 -8.30
C VAL A 128 22.88 13.98 -9.32
N ILE A 129 22.60 14.30 -10.59
CA ILE A 129 23.56 14.21 -11.70
C ILE A 129 24.38 15.51 -11.83
N PHE A 130 23.90 16.65 -11.29
CA PHE A 130 24.51 17.98 -11.40
C PHE A 130 24.54 18.75 -10.09
#